data_AF-A0A9Q1N1V1-F1
#
_entry.id   AF-A0A9Q1N1V1-F1
#
_cell.length_a   1.000
_cell.length_b   1.000
_cell.length_c   1.000
_cell.angle_alpha   90.00
_cell.angle_beta   90.00
_cell.angle_gamma   90.00
#
_symmetry.space_group_name_H-M   'P 1'
#
loop_
_entity.id
_entity.type
_entity.pdbx_description
1 polymer ?
#
loop_
_entity_poly.entity_id
_entity_poly.type
_entity_poly.pdbx_seq_one_letter_code
_entity_poly.pdbx_strand_id
1 'polypeptide(L)'
;MAAGKLVMHMKAGNGECSYASSSTLQRKVILKAKPALKDAIKKMFNNGEFPQCFNMADLGCSSGPNTLFTVSNVMKILQILCHEKSCKMPEFQAYLNDLPDNDFNTIFKSIPLFYQNLKEEEDGTNCFCIRGSRFLL
;
A
#
# COMPACT_ATOMS: atom_id res chain seq x y z
N MET A 1 -33.64 -10.60 17.67
CA MET A 1 -32.53 -11.36 17.05
C MET A 1 -31.43 -10.37 16.74
N ALA A 2 -30.29 -10.45 17.44
CA ALA A 2 -29.14 -9.61 17.09
C ALA A 2 -28.61 -10.09 15.75
N ALA A 3 -28.52 -9.20 14.76
CA ALA A 3 -27.78 -9.46 13.55
C ALA A 3 -26.31 -9.65 13.95
N GLY A 4 -25.87 -10.90 14.03
CA GLY A 4 -24.45 -11.21 14.26
C GLY A 4 -23.65 -10.53 13.16
N LYS A 5 -22.66 -9.72 13.54
CA LYS A 5 -21.72 -9.11 12.60
C LYS A 5 -21.12 -10.25 11.77
N LEU A 6 -21.36 -10.24 10.46
CA LEU A 6 -20.76 -11.23 9.57
C LEU A 6 -19.26 -10.94 9.54
N VAL A 7 -18.48 -11.79 10.20
CA VAL A 7 -17.02 -11.69 10.24
C VAL A 7 -16.50 -12.27 8.93
N MET A 8 -16.21 -11.39 7.97
CA MET A 8 -15.55 -11.76 6.72
C MET A 8 -14.13 -11.20 6.74
N HIS A 9 -13.14 -12.08 6.69
CA HIS A 9 -11.74 -11.71 6.47
C HIS A 9 -11.07 -12.78 5.62
N MET A 10 -9.95 -12.42 4.99
CA MET A 10 -9.15 -13.37 4.24
C MET A 10 -8.40 -14.31 5.19
N LYS A 11 -8.00 -15.49 4.68
CA LYS A 11 -7.30 -16.49 5.52
C LYS A 11 -5.95 -15.94 6.01
N ALA A 12 -5.86 -15.78 7.32
CA ALA A 12 -4.72 -15.19 8.02
C ALA A 12 -3.42 -16.01 7.92
N GLY A 13 -2.32 -15.39 8.34
CA GLY A 13 -0.99 -16.00 8.40
C GLY A 13 -0.24 -16.02 7.06
N ASN A 14 0.84 -16.81 7.03
CA ASN A 14 1.77 -16.95 5.90
C ASN A 14 1.97 -18.41 5.44
N GLY A 15 1.14 -19.34 5.90
CA GLY A 15 1.18 -20.74 5.46
C GLY A 15 0.70 -20.93 4.01
N GLU A 16 0.83 -22.15 3.47
CA GLU A 16 0.52 -22.44 2.05
C GLU A 16 -0.91 -22.08 1.63
N CYS A 17 -1.87 -22.29 2.53
CA CYS A 17 -3.27 -21.96 2.27
C CYS A 17 -3.66 -20.55 2.75
N SER A 18 -2.72 -19.74 3.23
CA SER A 18 -3.01 -18.35 3.62
C SER A 18 -3.32 -17.47 2.41
N TYR A 19 -3.96 -16.34 2.63
CA TYR A 19 -4.16 -15.35 1.56
C TYR A 19 -2.81 -14.84 1.03
N ALA A 20 -1.80 -14.68 1.92
CA ALA A 20 -0.47 -14.26 1.51
C ALA A 20 0.13 -15.15 0.42
N SER A 21 -0.13 -16.46 0.48
CA SER A 21 0.41 -17.47 -0.45
C SER A 21 -0.52 -17.79 -1.63
N SER A 22 -1.80 -17.43 -1.56
CA SER A 22 -2.82 -17.80 -2.58
C SER A 22 -3.43 -16.61 -3.34
N SER A 23 -2.90 -15.40 -3.18
CA SER A 23 -3.46 -14.15 -3.73
C SER A 23 -2.86 -13.70 -5.08
N THR A 24 -2.34 -14.64 -5.88
CA THR A 24 -1.70 -14.37 -7.18
C THR A 24 -2.64 -13.70 -8.19
N LEU A 25 -3.93 -14.03 -8.16
CA LEU A 25 -4.93 -13.42 -9.05
C LEU A 25 -5.09 -11.93 -8.75
N GLN A 26 -5.25 -11.58 -7.47
CA GLN A 26 -5.37 -10.20 -7.01
C GLN A 26 -4.10 -9.41 -7.36
N ARG A 27 -2.92 -10.02 -7.23
CA ARG A 27 -1.66 -9.41 -7.65
C ARG A 27 -1.63 -9.08 -9.15
N LYS A 28 -2.15 -9.98 -10.00
CA LYS A 28 -2.27 -9.72 -11.45
C LYS A 28 -3.25 -8.58 -11.74
N VAL A 29 -4.34 -8.47 -10.98
CA VAL A 29 -5.30 -7.36 -11.11
C VAL A 29 -4.63 -6.02 -10.74
N ILE A 30 -3.88 -5.96 -9.64
CA ILE A 30 -3.10 -4.77 -9.25
C ILE A 30 -2.17 -4.33 -10.39
N LEU A 31 -1.43 -5.28 -10.99
CA LEU A 31 -0.56 -5.01 -12.13
C LEU A 31 -1.31 -4.46 -13.35
N LYS A 32 -2.48 -5.03 -13.67
CA LYS A 32 -3.34 -4.55 -14.77
C LYS A 32 -3.93 -3.16 -14.49
N ALA A 33 -4.19 -2.82 -13.23
CA ALA A 33 -4.70 -1.52 -12.82
C ALA A 33 -3.61 -0.44 -12.75
N LYS A 34 -2.32 -0.82 -12.75
CA LYS A 34 -1.18 0.10 -12.62
C LYS A 34 -1.18 1.27 -13.62
N PRO A 35 -1.53 1.12 -14.91
CA PRO A 35 -1.61 2.27 -15.82
C PRO A 35 -2.68 3.28 -15.40
N ALA A 36 -3.87 2.81 -15.02
CA ALA A 36 -4.95 3.69 -14.53
C ALA A 36 -4.55 4.41 -13.23
N LEU A 37 -3.85 3.71 -12.32
CA LEU A 37 -3.29 4.30 -11.11
C LEU A 37 -2.26 5.39 -11.44
N LYS A 38 -1.35 5.14 -12.38
CA LYS A 38 -0.36 6.14 -12.85
C LYS A 38 -1.06 7.37 -13.40
N ASP A 39 -2.07 7.21 -14.24
CA ASP A 39 -2.81 8.32 -14.83
C ASP A 39 -3.58 9.14 -13.80
N ALA A 40 -4.20 8.48 -12.81
CA ALA A 40 -4.90 9.16 -11.72
C ALA A 40 -3.94 10.02 -10.89
N ILE A 41 -2.81 9.44 -10.49
CA ILE A 41 -1.75 10.14 -9.75
C ILE A 41 -1.21 11.32 -10.58
N LYS A 42 -0.89 11.10 -11.86
CA LYS A 42 -0.41 12.17 -12.74
C LYS A 42 -1.40 13.33 -12.85
N LYS A 43 -2.71 13.04 -12.96
CA LYS A 43 -3.77 14.06 -12.99
C LYS A 43 -3.84 14.86 -11.69
N MET A 44 -3.68 14.22 -10.53
CA MET A 44 -3.64 14.93 -9.24
C MET A 44 -2.52 15.98 -9.21
N PHE A 45 -1.40 15.74 -9.89
CA PHE A 45 -0.23 16.64 -9.92
C PHE A 45 -0.19 17.63 -11.08
N ASN A 46 -1.15 17.60 -12.00
CA ASN A 46 -1.15 18.56 -13.12
C ASN A 46 -1.61 19.96 -12.69
N ASN A 47 -2.23 20.09 -11.53
CA ASN A 47 -2.85 21.34 -11.07
C ASN A 47 -2.01 22.11 -10.04
N GLY A 48 -0.76 21.70 -9.75
CA GLY A 48 0.08 22.39 -8.76
C GLY A 48 1.42 21.71 -8.47
N GLU A 49 2.10 22.21 -7.44
CA GLU A 49 3.35 21.63 -6.91
C GLU A 49 3.10 20.32 -6.17
N PHE A 50 4.15 19.52 -5.99
CA PHE A 50 4.06 18.33 -5.14
C PHE A 50 3.79 18.73 -3.69
N PRO A 51 2.85 18.06 -2.99
CA PRO A 51 2.65 18.32 -1.58
C PRO A 51 3.91 17.93 -0.82
N GLN A 52 4.17 18.56 0.33
CA GLN A 52 5.28 18.12 1.19
C GLN A 52 5.12 16.66 1.65
N CYS A 53 3.87 16.21 1.85
CA CYS A 53 3.53 14.85 2.24
C CYS A 53 2.43 14.28 1.33
N PHE A 54 2.70 13.11 0.74
CA PHE A 54 1.76 12.33 -0.04
C PHE A 54 1.10 11.26 0.85
N ASN A 55 -0.22 11.36 0.99
CA ASN A 55 -1.03 10.43 1.78
C ASN A 55 -1.76 9.46 0.86
N MET A 56 -1.70 8.16 1.15
CA MET A 56 -2.52 7.15 0.47
C MET A 56 -3.21 6.22 1.46
N ALA A 57 -4.39 5.72 1.11
CA ALA A 57 -5.07 4.67 1.87
C ALA A 57 -5.35 3.45 0.98
N ASP A 58 -5.02 2.26 1.46
CA ASP A 58 -5.41 0.98 0.86
C ASP A 58 -6.61 0.43 1.64
N LEU A 59 -7.79 0.48 1.01
CA LEU A 59 -9.07 0.11 1.61
C LEU A 59 -9.42 -1.34 1.25
N GLY A 60 -9.45 -2.22 2.25
CA GLY A 60 -9.51 -3.66 2.03
C GLY A 60 -8.13 -4.27 1.77
N CYS A 61 -7.14 -3.89 2.58
CA CYS A 61 -5.74 -4.25 2.38
C CYS A 61 -5.44 -5.75 2.54
N SER A 62 -6.38 -6.51 3.13
CA SER A 62 -6.27 -7.94 3.45
C SER A 62 -5.03 -8.24 4.33
N SER A 63 -4.64 -9.51 4.38
CA SER A 63 -3.48 -10.04 5.11
C SER A 63 -2.50 -10.67 4.12
N GLY A 64 -1.54 -9.90 3.60
CA GLY A 64 -0.57 -10.45 2.65
C GLY A 64 0.31 -9.41 1.95
N PRO A 65 1.18 -9.84 1.03
CA PRO A 65 2.20 -8.98 0.42
C PRO A 65 1.61 -7.96 -0.57
N ASN A 66 0.37 -8.16 -1.00
CA ASN A 66 -0.25 -7.34 -2.04
C ASN A 66 -0.42 -5.88 -1.62
N THR A 67 -0.72 -5.60 -0.35
CA THR A 67 -0.87 -4.21 0.12
C THR A 67 0.46 -3.44 0.03
N LEU A 68 1.55 -4.04 0.54
CA LEU A 68 2.89 -3.45 0.44
C LEU A 68 3.34 -3.35 -1.03
N PHE A 69 3.00 -4.33 -1.86
CA PHE A 69 3.24 -4.28 -3.30
C PHE A 69 2.50 -3.12 -3.98
N THR A 70 1.25 -2.84 -3.61
CA THR A 70 0.50 -1.67 -4.08
C THR A 70 1.21 -0.38 -3.66
N VAL A 71 1.61 -0.27 -2.40
CA VAL A 71 2.35 0.88 -1.87
C VAL A 71 3.65 1.12 -2.66
N SER A 72 4.47 0.08 -2.90
CA SER A 72 5.66 0.20 -3.75
C SER A 72 5.35 0.70 -5.16
N ASN A 73 4.24 0.26 -5.77
CA ASN A 73 3.87 0.73 -7.11
C ASN A 73 3.54 2.22 -7.12
N VAL A 74 2.82 2.72 -6.10
CA VAL A 74 2.53 4.15 -5.95
C VAL A 74 3.84 4.93 -5.78
N MET A 75 4.74 4.48 -4.91
CA MET A 75 6.03 5.12 -4.69
C MET A 75 6.86 5.21 -5.99
N LYS A 76 6.96 4.12 -6.74
CA LYS A 76 7.66 4.09 -8.04
C LYS A 76 7.04 5.06 -9.06
N ILE A 77 5.71 5.19 -9.06
CA ILE A 77 5.03 6.17 -9.90
C ILE A 77 5.41 7.60 -9.49
N LEU A 78 5.43 7.89 -8.18
CA LEU A 78 5.81 9.21 -7.65
C LEU A 78 7.25 9.57 -7.98
N GLN A 79 8.20 8.63 -7.80
CA GLN A 79 9.59 8.83 -8.15
C GLN A 79 9.76 9.24 -9.62
N ILE A 80 9.11 8.49 -10.53
CA ILE A 80 9.15 8.78 -11.98
C ILE A 80 8.59 10.17 -12.26
N LEU A 81 7.41 10.49 -11.72
CA LEU A 81 6.77 11.78 -11.94
C LEU A 81 7.59 12.94 -11.34
N CYS A 82 8.25 12.72 -10.20
CA CYS A 82 9.09 13.77 -9.62
C CYS A 82 10.38 13.99 -10.37
N HIS A 83 11.00 12.91 -10.86
CA HIS A 83 12.14 13.01 -11.76
C HIS A 83 11.78 13.76 -13.05
N GLU A 84 10.64 13.44 -13.68
CA GLU A 84 10.14 14.13 -14.88
C GLU A 84 9.89 15.63 -14.66
N LYS A 85 9.47 16.03 -13.46
CA LYS A 85 9.19 17.44 -13.11
C LYS A 85 10.33 18.14 -12.36
N SER A 86 11.46 17.47 -12.14
CA SER A 86 12.57 17.96 -11.31
C SER A 86 12.12 18.46 -9.92
N CYS A 87 11.17 17.77 -9.28
CA CYS A 87 10.74 18.08 -7.92
C CYS A 87 11.43 17.22 -6.88
N LYS A 88 11.44 17.75 -5.65
CA LYS A 88 11.79 16.99 -4.46
C LYS A 88 10.71 15.94 -4.20
N MET A 89 11.15 14.72 -3.91
CA MET A 89 10.26 13.64 -3.50
C MET A 89 9.50 14.02 -2.21
N PRO A 90 8.17 13.84 -2.15
CA PRO A 90 7.41 14.11 -0.95
C PRO A 90 7.68 13.06 0.13
N GLU A 91 7.47 13.43 1.40
CA GLU A 91 7.29 12.44 2.46
C GLU A 91 6.09 11.56 2.11
N PHE A 92 6.13 10.29 2.50
CA PHE A 92 5.10 9.36 2.09
C PHE A 92 4.45 8.68 3.29
N GLN A 93 3.12 8.71 3.32
CA GLN A 93 2.34 8.09 4.38
C GLN A 93 1.27 7.17 3.82
N ALA A 94 1.35 5.89 4.19
CA ALA A 94 0.37 4.86 3.82
C ALA A 94 -0.53 4.51 4.99
N TYR A 95 -1.83 4.49 4.76
CA TYR A 95 -2.84 3.99 5.69
C TYR A 95 -3.36 2.65 5.18
N LEU A 96 -3.19 1.61 5.98
CA LEU A 96 -3.69 0.27 5.65
C LEU A 96 -4.98 0.03 6.43
N ASN A 97 -6.08 -0.21 5.72
CA ASN A 97 -7.40 -0.37 6.29
C ASN A 97 -8.04 -1.69 5.86
N ASP A 98 -8.63 -2.37 6.82
CA ASP A 98 -9.47 -3.56 6.64
C ASP A 98 -10.37 -3.70 7.87
N LEU A 99 -11.23 -4.72 7.87
CA LEU A 99 -12.09 -5.05 9.00
C LEU A 99 -11.26 -5.43 10.24
N PRO A 100 -11.82 -5.26 11.46
CA PRO A 100 -11.08 -5.47 12.71
C PRO A 100 -10.43 -6.86 12.89
N ASP A 101 -11.00 -7.87 12.24
CA ASP A 101 -10.56 -9.27 12.33
C ASP A 101 -9.48 -9.63 11.29
N ASN A 102 -9.05 -8.68 10.46
CA ASN A 102 -7.94 -8.86 9.53
C ASN A 102 -6.60 -9.05 10.28
N ASP A 103 -5.73 -9.90 9.74
CA ASP A 103 -4.41 -10.18 10.31
C ASP A 103 -3.37 -9.13 9.91
N PHE A 104 -3.50 -7.94 10.51
CA PHE A 104 -2.51 -6.87 10.40
C PHE A 104 -1.12 -7.26 10.92
N ASN A 105 -1.02 -8.23 11.83
CA ASN A 105 0.26 -8.66 12.38
C ASN A 105 1.15 -9.26 11.30
N THR A 106 0.57 -10.01 10.35
CA THR A 106 1.32 -10.52 9.20
C THR A 106 1.88 -9.38 8.35
N ILE A 107 1.13 -8.30 8.12
CA ILE A 107 1.63 -7.11 7.41
C ILE A 107 2.76 -6.45 8.20
N PHE A 108 2.55 -6.17 9.48
CA PHE A 108 3.55 -5.46 10.31
C PHE A 108 4.85 -6.23 10.45
N LYS A 109 4.80 -7.57 10.49
CA LYS A 109 6.01 -8.42 10.45
C LYS A 109 6.78 -8.32 9.14
N SER A 110 6.12 -8.00 8.03
CA SER A 110 6.77 -7.82 6.72
C SER A 110 7.33 -6.42 6.49
N ILE A 111 6.95 -5.43 7.30
CA ILE A 111 7.38 -4.02 7.15
C ILE A 111 8.92 -3.86 7.22
N PRO A 112 9.66 -4.48 8.16
CA PRO A 112 11.12 -4.32 8.20
C PRO A 112 11.82 -4.76 6.91
N LEU A 113 11.42 -5.92 6.36
CA LEU A 113 11.94 -6.44 5.09
C LEU A 113 11.56 -5.51 3.93
N PHE A 114 10.34 -4.98 3.94
CA PHE A 114 9.91 -4.00 2.96
C PHE A 114 10.80 -2.74 2.96
N TYR A 115 11.13 -2.20 4.13
CA TYR A 115 12.06 -1.06 4.23
C TYR A 115 13.48 -1.40 3.78
N GLN A 116 13.97 -2.63 4.03
CA GLN A 116 15.28 -3.06 3.54
C GLN A 116 15.31 -3.04 2.01
N ASN A 117 14.30 -3.63 1.37
CA ASN A 117 14.18 -3.66 -0.08
C ASN A 117 14.06 -2.24 -0.69
N LEU A 118 13.43 -1.29 0.02
CA LEU A 118 13.36 0.10 -0.43
C LEU A 118 14.73 0.80 -0.36
N LYS A 119 15.52 0.56 0.68
CA LYS A 119 16.85 1.16 0.84
C LYS A 119 17.86 0.64 -0.18
N GLU A 120 17.70 -0.60 -0.64
CA GLU A 120 18.52 -1.16 -1.72
C GLU A 120 18.18 -0.54 -3.09
N GLU A 121 16.96 0.00 -3.24
CA GLU A 121 16.50 0.66 -4.47
C GLU A 121 16.72 2.20 -4.48
N GLU A 122 17.02 2.85 -3.35
CA GLU A 122 17.11 4.33 -3.23
C GLU A 122 18.40 4.85 -2.54
N ASP A 123 18.87 6.02 -2.99
CA ASP A 123 19.83 6.89 -2.30
C ASP A 123 19.14 7.62 -1.11
N GLY A 124 18.78 6.84 -0.09
CA GLY A 124 18.82 7.23 1.33
C GLY A 124 17.90 8.32 1.91
N THR A 125 17.02 9.01 1.17
CA THR A 125 16.51 10.33 1.65
C THR A 125 15.01 10.43 2.00
N ASN A 126 14.19 9.40 1.77
CA ASN A 126 12.73 9.54 1.97
C ASN A 126 12.24 8.91 3.28
N CYS A 127 11.66 9.74 4.17
CA CYS A 127 10.96 9.27 5.35
C CYS A 127 9.60 8.70 4.96
N PHE A 128 9.34 7.44 5.32
CA PHE A 128 8.10 6.75 4.98
C PHE A 128 7.45 6.17 6.24
N CYS A 129 6.15 6.40 6.40
CA CYS A 129 5.37 5.96 7.54
C CYS A 129 4.19 5.09 7.07
N ILE A 130 4.17 3.81 7.49
CA ILE A 130 2.97 2.96 7.38
C ILE A 130 2.23 3.05 8.70
N ARG A 131 0.97 3.45 8.63
CA ARG A 131 0.05 3.40 9.76
C ARG A 131 -1.04 2.37 9.48
N GLY A 132 -1.12 1.35 10.34
CA GLY A 132 -2.33 0.54 10.41
C GLY A 132 -3.40 1.33 11.12
N SER A 133 -4.52 1.59 10.45
CA SER A 133 -5.61 2.35 11.05
C SER A 133 -6.74 1.38 11.39
N ARG A 134 -6.95 1.11 12.68
CA ARG A 134 -8.26 0.64 13.16
C ARG A 134 -9.23 1.81 13.08
N PHE A 135 -9.73 2.13 11.89
CA PHE A 135 -10.92 2.96 11.81
C PHE A 135 -12.09 2.12 12.30
N LEU A 136 -12.57 2.44 13.50
CA LEU A 136 -13.98 2.25 13.84
C LEU A 136 -14.77 3.18 12.90
N LEU A 137 -15.32 2.62 11.83
CA LEU A 137 -16.62 3.08 11.35
C LEU A 137 -17.68 2.38 12.21
#